data_AF-A0A5B7FCN2-F1
#
_entry.id   AF-A0A5B7FCN2-F1
#
_cell.length_a   1.000
_cell.length_b   1.000
_cell.length_c   1.000
_cell.angle_alpha   90.00
_cell.angle_beta   90.00
_cell.angle_gamma   90.00
#
_symmetry.space_group_name_H-M   'P 1'
#
loop_
_entity.id
_entity.type
_entity.pdbx_description
1 polymer ?
#
loop_
_entity_poly.entity_id
_entity_poly.type
_entity_poly.pdbx_seq_one_letter_code
_entity_poly.pdbx_strand_id
1 'polypeptide(L)' 'MGDTALKSWVGQQLHRVMGMSDATLAEYLIELSRRRASPAQVLDELREEVPVDGKIEAFVEELYRRVNVNKPSDLI' A
#
# COMPACT_ATOMS: atom_id res chain seq x y z
N MET A 1 8.39 -12.86 10.07
CA MET A 1 8.32 -13.18 8.62
C MET A 1 7.21 -12.41 7.87
N GLY A 2 6.78 -11.22 8.35
CA GLY A 2 5.66 -10.48 7.72
C GLY A 2 6.06 -9.56 6.56
N ASP A 3 7.23 -8.91 6.65
CA ASP A 3 7.65 -7.88 5.68
C ASP A 3 7.95 -8.43 4.28
N THR A 4 8.61 -9.59 4.18
CA THR A 4 8.95 -10.21 2.89
C THR A 4 7.70 -10.66 2.13
N ALA A 5 6.71 -11.22 2.83
CA ALA A 5 5.43 -11.62 2.24
C ALA A 5 4.62 -10.40 1.78
N LEU A 6 4.62 -9.32 2.59
CA LEU A 6 3.96 -8.07 2.23
C LEU A 6 4.59 -7.43 1.00
N LYS A 7 5.93 -7.29 0.97
CA LYS A 7 6.67 -6.75 -0.19
C LYS A 7 6.39 -7.53 -1.47
N SER A 8 6.41 -8.86 -1.40
CA SER A 8 6.08 -9.72 -2.55
C SER A 8 4.65 -9.53 -3.04
N TRP A 9 3.68 -9.42 -2.12
CA TRP A 9 2.29 -9.16 -2.46
C TRP A 9 2.10 -7.77 -3.10
N VAL A 10 2.74 -6.73 -2.55
CA VAL A 10 2.68 -5.36 -3.10
C VAL A 10 3.25 -5.35 -4.51
N GLY A 11 4.41 -5.97 -4.74
CA GLY A 11 4.99 -6.08 -6.10
C GLY A 11 4.04 -6.74 -7.10
N GLN A 12 3.36 -7.83 -6.71
CA GLN A 12 2.36 -8.49 -7.56
C GLN A 12 1.14 -7.61 -7.84
N GLN A 13 0.67 -6.83 -6.86
CA GLN A 13 -0.43 -5.90 -7.08
C GLN A 13 -0.02 -4.75 -7.99
N LEU A 14 1.16 -4.16 -7.80
CA LEU A 14 1.70 -3.12 -8.67
C LEU A 14 1.77 -3.59 -10.12
N HIS A 15 2.23 -4.82 -10.35
CA HIS A 15 2.22 -5.39 -11.70
C HIS A 15 0.82 -5.48 -12.29
N ARG A 16 -0.16 -5.89 -11.47
CA ARG A 16 -1.56 -6.03 -11.90
C ARG A 16 -2.23 -4.68 -12.18
N VAL A 17 -1.95 -3.65 -11.38
CA VAL A 17 -2.61 -2.34 -11.48
C VAL A 17 -1.88 -1.36 -12.40
N MET A 18 -0.55 -1.39 -12.43
CA MET A 18 0.29 -0.45 -13.17
C MET A 18 1.09 -1.12 -14.30
N GLY A 19 1.03 -2.45 -14.44
CA GLY A 19 1.82 -3.18 -15.43
C GLY A 19 3.29 -3.35 -15.06
N MET A 20 3.75 -2.81 -13.93
CA MET A 20 5.15 -2.84 -13.50
C MET A 20 5.31 -3.31 -12.06
N SER A 21 6.38 -4.07 -11.81
CA SER A 21 6.81 -4.45 -10.46
C SER A 21 8.03 -3.61 -10.11
N ASP A 22 7.84 -2.55 -9.35
CA ASP A 22 8.94 -1.71 -8.87
C ASP A 22 9.11 -1.92 -7.35
N ALA A 23 10.30 -2.38 -6.94
CA ALA A 23 10.62 -2.67 -5.55
C ALA A 23 10.71 -1.40 -4.68
N THR A 24 11.19 -0.30 -5.27
CA THR A 24 11.28 1.00 -4.59
C THR A 24 9.88 1.57 -4.37
N LEU A 25 9.01 1.48 -5.38
CA LEU A 25 7.62 1.90 -5.24
C LEU A 25 6.86 1.03 -4.23
N ALA A 26 7.12 -0.28 -4.22
CA ALA A 26 6.53 -1.19 -3.23
C ALA A 26 6.91 -0.82 -1.80
N GLU A 27 8.19 -0.53 -1.55
CA GLU A 27 8.68 -0.12 -0.23
C GLU A 27 8.11 1.24 0.19
N TYR A 28 8.11 2.21 -0.73
CA TYR A 28 7.51 3.53 -0.52
C TYR A 28 6.04 3.43 -0.11
N LEU A 29 5.23 2.65 -0.84
CA LEU A 29 3.79 2.49 -0.55
C LEU A 29 3.54 1.82 0.81
N ILE A 30 4.37 0.85 1.19
CA ILE A 30 4.29 0.21 2.51
C ILE A 30 4.61 1.22 3.61
N GLU A 31 5.70 1.98 3.47
CA GLU A 31 6.06 3.02 4.43
C GLU A 31 5.02 4.13 4.52
N LEU A 32 4.50 4.58 3.37
CA LEU A 32 3.44 5.58 3.30
C LEU A 32 2.21 5.10 4.06
N SER A 33 1.78 3.86 3.82
CA SER A 33 0.63 3.24 4.50
C SER A 33 0.84 3.07 6.01
N ARG A 34 2.09 2.93 6.48
CA ARG A 34 2.42 2.90 7.91
C ARG A 34 2.31 4.28 8.57
N ARG A 35 2.68 5.33 7.84
CA ARG A 35 2.76 6.71 8.33
C ARG A 35 1.41 7.44 8.30
N ARG A 36 0.52 7.07 7.38
CA ARG A 36 -0.79 7.72 7.22
C ARG A 36 -1.86 7.14 8.13
N ALA A 37 -2.79 7.99 8.55
CA ALA A 37 -3.87 7.65 9.49
C ALA A 37 -5.10 7.04 8.78
N SER A 38 -5.16 7.08 7.45
CA SER A 38 -6.26 6.50 6.67
C SER A 38 -5.81 6.14 5.25
N PRO A 39 -6.51 5.21 4.56
CA PRO A 39 -6.24 4.89 3.16
C PRO A 39 -6.50 6.08 2.22
N ALA A 40 -7.43 6.98 2.58
CA ALA A 40 -7.69 8.20 1.82
C ALA A 40 -6.44 9.10 1.75
N GLN A 41 -5.73 9.28 2.87
CA GLN A 41 -4.48 10.04 2.89
C GLN A 41 -3.37 9.39 2.05
N VAL A 42 -3.35 8.05 1.95
CA VAL A 42 -2.42 7.34 1.07
C VAL A 42 -2.79 7.59 -0.39
N LEU A 43 -4.08 7.59 -0.73
CA LEU A 43 -4.58 7.86 -2.07
C LEU A 43 -4.33 9.31 -2.51
N ASP A 44 -4.56 10.29 -1.64
CA ASP A 44 -4.33 11.70 -1.96
C ASP A 44 -2.88 11.97 -2.36
N GLU A 45 -1.92 11.37 -1.66
CA GLU A 45 -0.49 11.50 -1.98
C GLU A 45 -0.10 10.67 -3.21
N LEU A 46 -0.69 9.49 -3.39
CA LEU A 46 -0.46 8.67 -4.57
C LEU A 46 -0.99 9.32 -5.86
N ARG A 47 -2.06 10.12 -5.76
CA ARG A 47 -2.65 10.87 -6.89
C ARG A 47 -1.70 11.90 -7.49
N GLU A 48 -0.72 12.38 -6.73
CA GLU A 48 0.30 13.31 -7.25
C GLU A 48 1.28 12.62 -8.21
N GLU A 49 1.52 11.32 -8.00
CA GLU A 49 2.52 10.54 -8.72
C GLU A 49 1.94 9.69 -9.86
N VAL A 50 0.70 9.18 -9.69
CA VAL A 50 0.06 8.26 -10.64
C VAL A 50 -1.44 8.53 -10.79
N PRO A 51 -2.04 8.28 -11.97
CA PRO A 51 -3.47 8.33 -12.14
C PRO A 51 -4.15 7.26 -11.28
N VAL A 52 -5.03 7.69 -10.38
CA VAL A 52 -5.79 6.80 -9.50
C VAL A 52 -7.12 6.45 -10.16
N ASP A 53 -7.35 5.14 -10.33
CA ASP A 53 -8.61 4.55 -10.73
C ASP A 53 -9.15 3.63 -9.63
N GLY A 54 -10.34 3.04 -9.84
CA GLY A 54 -10.95 2.16 -8.85
C GLY A 54 -10.13 0.90 -8.51
N LYS A 55 -9.19 0.47 -9.37
CA LYS A 55 -8.28 -0.64 -9.05
C LYS A 55 -7.18 -0.20 -8.09
N ILE A 56 -6.65 1.01 -8.29
CA ILE A 56 -5.67 1.63 -7.39
C ILE A 56 -6.32 1.89 -6.01
N GLU A 57 -7.55 2.39 -5.98
CA GLU A 57 -8.30 2.61 -4.74
C GLU A 57 -8.46 1.30 -3.95
N ALA A 58 -8.96 0.25 -4.58
CA ALA A 58 -9.11 -1.07 -3.96
C ALA A 58 -7.77 -1.67 -3.48
N PHE A 59 -6.70 -1.46 -4.25
CA PHE A 59 -5.36 -1.89 -3.87
C PHE A 59 -4.86 -1.16 -2.63
N VAL A 60 -5.00 0.17 -2.56
CA VAL A 60 -4.53 0.97 -1.43
C VAL A 60 -5.32 0.65 -0.16
N GLU A 61 -6.64 0.44 -0.26
CA GLU A 61 -7.44 -0.01 0.88
C GLU A 61 -6.97 -1.35 1.44
N GLU A 62 -6.71 -2.32 0.56
CA GLU A 62 -6.22 -3.64 0.98
C GLU A 62 -4.80 -3.58 1.54
N LEU A 63 -3.92 -2.77 0.95
CA LEU A 63 -2.58 -2.49 1.47
C LEU A 63 -2.66 -1.90 2.88
N TYR A 64 -3.49 -0.87 3.07
CA TYR A 64 -3.68 -0.20 4.35
C TYR A 64 -4.17 -1.17 5.43
N ARG A 65 -5.13 -2.05 5.09
CA ARG A 65 -5.59 -3.12 5.98
C ARG A 65 -4.46 -4.08 6.32
N ARG A 66 -3.70 -4.59 5.35
CA ARG A 66 -2.61 -5.54 5.60
C ARG A 66 -1.50 -4.95 6.48
N VAL A 67 -1.21 -3.67 6.31
CA VAL A 67 -0.23 -2.95 7.13
C VAL A 67 -0.73 -2.76 8.57
N ASN A 68 -2.00 -2.36 8.75
CA ASN A 68 -2.54 -2.03 10.07
C ASN A 68 -3.19 -3.20 10.83
N VAL A 69 -3.60 -4.28 10.16
CA VAL A 69 -3.96 -5.56 10.83
C VAL A 69 -2.71 -6.20 11.46
N ASN A 70 -1.53 -5.88 10.95
CA ASN A 70 -0.25 -6.28 11.51
C ASN A 70 0.33 -5.25 12.51
N LYS A 71 -0.39 -4.17 12.83
CA LYS A 71 -0.08 -3.41 14.04
C LYS A 71 -0.54 -4.28 15.21
N PRO A 72 0.35 -4.62 16.18
CA PRO A 72 -0.16 -5.09 17.45
C PRO A 72 -1.13 -4.04 17.95
N SER A 73 -2.33 -4.46 18.35
CA SER A 73 -3.30 -3.63 19.04
C SER A 73 -2.62 -3.06 20.29
N ASP A 74 -2.05 -1.87 20.16
CA ASP A 74 -1.60 -1.05 21.26
C ASP A 74 -2.45 0.21 21.20
N LEU A 75 -3.14 0.49 22.31
CA LEU A 75 -4.27 1.41 22.51
C LEU A 75 -5.60 0.83 21.97
N ILE A 76 -6.55 0.38 22.81
CA ILE A 76 -7.05 0.88 24.10
C ILE A 76 -7.54 -0.28 24.96
#